data_AF-A0A6A0R1E5-F1
#
_entry.id   AF-A0A6A0R1E5-F1
#
_cell.length_a   1.000
_cell.length_b   1.000
_cell.length_c   1.000
_cell.angle_alpha   90.00
_cell.angle_beta   90.00
_cell.angle_gamma   90.00
#
_symmetry.space_group_name_H-M   'P 1'
#
loop_
_entity.id
_entity.type
_entity.pdbx_description
1 polymer ?
#
loop_
_entity_poly.entity_id
_entity_poly.type
_entity_poly.pdbx_seq_one_letter_code
_entity_poly.pdbx_strand_id
1 'polypeptide(L)'
;MKRRIITIVLFLIASYTMAQEKSYEDNFGEVKMFFKIGLIENSNQYFFISALENYEMKLNIGQKSSDLERMQEAAFRIVNCDKCHLIKSKKLMDPMAFVLKNIKQKDVFLIYKEKEDYKVELYREK
;
A
#
# COMPACT_ATOMS: atom_id res chain seq x y z
N MET A 1 9.21 -41.74 33.78
CA MET A 1 9.18 -41.74 32.30
C MET A 1 8.06 -40.89 31.70
N LYS A 2 6.80 -40.99 32.18
CA LYS A 2 5.64 -40.24 31.64
C LYS A 2 5.77 -38.70 31.64
N ARG A 3 6.41 -38.08 32.65
CA ARG A 3 6.60 -36.62 32.72
C ARG A 3 7.54 -36.04 31.65
N ARG A 4 8.55 -36.80 31.19
CA ARG A 4 9.49 -36.33 30.16
C ARG A 4 8.90 -36.34 28.75
N ILE A 5 7.96 -37.24 28.49
CA ILE A 5 7.27 -37.35 27.20
C ILE A 5 6.32 -36.16 26.99
N ILE A 6 5.63 -35.73 28.04
CA ILE A 6 4.71 -34.58 27.98
C ILE A 6 5.45 -33.28 27.66
N THR A 7 6.67 -33.08 28.19
CA THR A 7 7.47 -31.88 27.91
C THR A 7 7.98 -31.82 26.47
N ILE A 8 8.32 -32.97 25.87
CA ILE A 8 8.78 -33.05 24.47
C ILE A 8 7.62 -32.77 23.50
N VAL A 9 6.41 -33.23 23.82
CA VAL A 9 5.22 -32.96 22.99
C VAL A 9 4.83 -31.48 23.01
N LEU A 10 4.94 -30.80 24.17
CA LEU A 10 4.68 -29.36 24.28
C LEU A 10 5.69 -28.50 23.49
N PHE A 11 6.96 -28.93 23.40
CA PHE A 11 7.97 -28.23 22.62
C PHE A 11 7.76 -28.36 21.10
N LEU A 12 7.21 -29.49 20.63
CA LEU A 12 6.91 -29.72 19.22
C LEU A 12 5.71 -28.90 18.72
N ILE A 13 4.74 -28.58 19.58
CA ILE A 13 3.58 -27.76 19.21
C ILE A 13 3.98 -26.29 19.00
N ALA A 14 4.98 -25.79 19.74
CA ALA A 14 5.45 -24.41 19.62
C ALA A 14 6.21 -24.13 18.31
N SER A 15 6.76 -25.16 17.65
CA SER A 15 7.53 -24.99 16.41
C SER A 15 6.67 -24.95 15.13
N TYR A 16 5.35 -25.20 15.20
CA TYR A 16 4.48 -25.19 14.02
C TYR A 16 3.80 -23.86 13.72
N THR A 17 4.00 -22.83 14.54
CA THR A 17 3.42 -21.50 14.30
C THR A 17 4.51 -20.45 14.09
N MET A 18 5.45 -20.72 13.17
CA MET A 18 6.09 -19.61 12.45
C MET A 18 5.12 -19.14 11.37
N ALA A 19 4.02 -18.53 11.80
CA ALA A 19 3.23 -17.70 10.90
C ALA A 19 4.13 -16.51 10.53
N GLN A 20 4.64 -16.46 9.30
CA GLN A 20 5.34 -15.28 8.81
C GLN A 20 4.42 -14.07 9.00
N GLU A 21 4.84 -13.14 9.84
CA GLU A 21 4.18 -11.86 10.01
C GLU A 21 4.43 -11.06 8.72
N LYS A 22 3.44 -11.05 7.83
CA LYS A 22 3.51 -10.26 6.59
C LYS A 22 3.51 -8.77 6.94
N SER A 23 4.14 -7.96 6.11
CA SER A 23 4.16 -6.50 6.21
C SER A 23 4.01 -5.87 4.83
N TYR A 24 3.66 -4.57 4.78
CA TYR A 24 3.62 -3.87 3.49
C TYR A 24 5.01 -3.77 2.86
N GLU A 25 6.06 -3.82 3.66
CA GLU A 25 7.44 -3.78 3.17
C GLU A 25 7.76 -4.99 2.29
N ASP A 26 7.22 -6.17 2.63
CA ASP A 26 7.42 -7.41 1.88
C ASP A 26 6.88 -7.31 0.45
N ASN A 27 5.74 -6.63 0.27
CA ASN A 27 5.09 -6.46 -1.04
C ASN A 27 5.48 -5.14 -1.73
N PHE A 28 6.31 -4.30 -1.10
CA PHE A 28 6.60 -2.95 -1.58
C PHE A 28 7.44 -2.92 -2.86
N GLY A 29 8.31 -3.92 -3.04
CA GLY A 29 9.17 -4.03 -4.21
C GLY A 29 8.38 -4.07 -5.52
N GLU A 30 7.30 -4.84 -5.56
CA GLU A 30 6.44 -5.01 -6.74
C GLU A 30 5.72 -3.70 -7.09
N VAL A 31 5.08 -3.05 -6.10
CA VAL A 31 4.40 -1.76 -6.31
C VAL A 31 5.38 -0.69 -6.77
N LYS A 32 6.58 -0.63 -6.17
CA LYS A 32 7.63 0.32 -6.57
C LYS A 32 8.12 0.07 -8.00
N MET A 33 8.21 -1.18 -8.43
CA MET A 33 8.57 -1.54 -9.81
C MET A 33 7.51 -1.07 -10.79
N PHE A 34 6.23 -1.41 -10.57
CA PHE A 34 5.15 -0.98 -11.47
C PHE A 34 4.96 0.54 -11.50
N PHE A 35 5.14 1.22 -10.35
CA PHE A 35 5.14 2.68 -10.32
C PHE A 35 6.22 3.25 -11.24
N LYS A 36 7.46 2.74 -11.17
CA LYS A 36 8.56 3.17 -12.05
C LYS A 36 8.29 2.90 -13.52
N ILE A 37 7.69 1.76 -13.86
CA ILE A 37 7.32 1.44 -15.26
C ILE A 37 6.30 2.45 -15.77
N GLY A 38 5.23 2.72 -15.03
CA GLY A 38 4.22 3.69 -15.45
C GLY A 38 4.81 5.09 -15.66
N LEU A 39 5.75 5.52 -14.82
CA LEU A 39 6.46 6.79 -15.00
C LEU A 39 7.23 6.89 -16.32
N ILE A 40 7.84 5.79 -16.77
CA ILE A 40 8.59 5.74 -18.03
C ILE A 40 7.65 5.86 -19.22
N GLU A 41 6.47 5.25 -19.13
CA GLU A 41 5.51 5.19 -20.23
C GLU A 41 4.79 6.52 -20.48
N ASN A 42 4.44 7.29 -19.43
CA ASN A 42 3.86 8.63 -19.60
C ASN A 42 3.90 9.47 -18.31
N SER A 43 4.39 10.71 -18.38
CA SER A 43 4.38 11.65 -17.23
C SER A 43 2.99 12.21 -16.87
N ASN A 44 2.00 12.02 -17.74
CA ASN A 44 0.64 12.52 -17.59
C ASN A 44 -0.30 11.49 -16.96
N GLN A 45 0.13 10.87 -15.86
CA GLN A 45 -0.59 9.80 -15.17
C GLN A 45 -0.90 10.14 -13.70
N TYR A 46 -2.01 9.57 -13.22
CA TYR A 46 -2.36 9.45 -11.81
C TYR A 46 -2.07 8.03 -11.35
N PHE A 47 -1.41 7.90 -10.21
CA PHE A 47 -1.14 6.62 -9.56
C PHE A 47 -1.92 6.54 -8.27
N PHE A 48 -2.73 5.50 -8.12
CA PHE A 48 -3.44 5.19 -6.89
C PHE A 48 -2.84 3.95 -6.26
N ILE A 49 -2.24 4.08 -5.08
CA ILE A 49 -1.78 2.95 -4.27
C ILE A 49 -2.81 2.74 -3.17
N SER A 50 -3.50 1.61 -3.22
CA SER A 50 -4.49 1.19 -2.23
C SER A 50 -3.88 0.15 -1.30
N ALA A 51 -3.89 0.40 0.00
CA ALA A 51 -3.39 -0.50 1.03
C ALA A 51 -4.53 -1.40 1.52
N LEU A 52 -4.53 -2.65 1.11
CA LEU A 52 -5.55 -3.64 1.44
C LEU A 52 -5.24 -4.33 2.77
N GLU A 53 -6.17 -5.17 3.22
CA GLU A 53 -5.95 -6.04 4.37
C GLU A 53 -4.85 -7.07 4.09
N ASN A 54 -4.34 -7.71 5.15
CA ASN A 54 -3.27 -8.72 5.05
C ASN A 54 -1.99 -8.21 4.34
N TYR A 55 -1.74 -6.90 4.44
CA TYR A 55 -0.55 -6.24 3.90
C TYR A 55 -0.42 -6.26 2.36
N GLU A 56 -1.53 -6.50 1.66
CA GLU A 56 -1.57 -6.43 0.20
C GLU A 56 -1.66 -4.97 -0.28
N MET A 57 -1.08 -4.69 -1.44
CA MET A 57 -1.17 -3.38 -2.07
C MET A 57 -1.62 -3.52 -3.50
N LYS A 58 -2.44 -2.57 -3.95
CA LYS A 58 -2.87 -2.49 -5.35
C LYS A 58 -2.48 -1.15 -5.93
N LEU A 59 -1.76 -1.18 -7.05
CA LEU A 59 -1.47 -0.01 -7.86
C LEU A 59 -2.49 0.06 -9.02
N ASN A 60 -3.17 1.20 -9.15
CA ASN A 60 -3.96 1.52 -10.34
C ASN A 60 -3.37 2.76 -11.01
N ILE A 61 -3.27 2.72 -12.33
CA ILE A 61 -2.70 3.80 -13.14
C ILE A 61 -3.80 4.38 -14.02
N GLY A 62 -3.95 5.69 -13.98
CA GLY A 62 -4.90 6.46 -14.77
C GLY A 62 -4.20 7.51 -15.62
N GLN A 63 -4.81 7.91 -16.73
CA GLN A 63 -4.33 9.09 -17.45
C GLN A 63 -4.90 10.36 -16.84
N LYS A 64 -4.17 11.48 -16.97
CA LYS A 64 -4.64 12.78 -16.47
C LYS A 64 -5.87 13.32 -17.21
N SER A 65 -6.10 12.85 -18.43
CA SER A 65 -7.30 13.12 -19.23
C SER A 65 -8.52 12.32 -18.77
N SER A 66 -8.33 11.29 -17.93
CA SER A 66 -9.41 10.52 -17.33
C SER A 66 -10.03 11.29 -16.17
N ASP A 67 -11.30 10.97 -15.88
CA ASP A 67 -12.02 11.48 -14.72
C ASP A 67 -11.35 11.04 -13.40
N LEU A 68 -10.58 11.97 -12.81
CA LEU A 68 -9.85 11.77 -11.56
C LEU A 68 -10.80 11.39 -10.42
N GLU A 69 -11.97 12.02 -10.34
CA GLU A 69 -12.94 11.81 -9.27
C GLU A 69 -13.45 10.37 -9.29
N ARG A 70 -13.82 9.88 -10.47
CA ARG A 70 -14.24 8.49 -10.65
C ARG A 70 -13.15 7.49 -10.26
N MET A 71 -11.89 7.75 -10.60
CA MET A 71 -10.78 6.86 -10.24
C MET A 71 -10.49 6.88 -8.74
N GLN A 72 -10.59 8.06 -8.13
CA GLN A 72 -10.44 8.22 -6.69
C GLN A 72 -11.54 7.48 -5.93
N GLU A 73 -12.80 7.60 -6.36
CA GLU A 73 -13.90 6.81 -5.81
C GLU A 73 -13.65 5.31 -5.94
N ALA A 74 -13.17 4.84 -7.08
CA ALA A 74 -12.85 3.42 -7.28
C ALA A 74 -11.76 2.95 -6.31
N ALA A 75 -10.72 3.76 -6.09
CA ALA A 75 -9.66 3.46 -5.12
C ALA A 75 -10.21 3.39 -3.68
N PHE A 76 -11.11 4.30 -3.31
CA PHE A 76 -11.76 4.29 -1.99
C PHE A 76 -12.65 3.05 -1.79
N ARG A 77 -13.39 2.63 -2.82
CA ARG A 77 -14.20 1.40 -2.77
C ARG A 77 -13.33 0.16 -2.62
N ILE A 78 -12.17 0.11 -3.29
CA ILE A 78 -11.22 -1.01 -3.20
C ILE A 78 -10.75 -1.26 -1.75
N VAL A 79 -10.58 -0.18 -0.95
CA VAL A 79 -10.20 -0.29 0.46
C VAL A 79 -11.39 -0.30 1.42
N ASN A 80 -12.63 -0.37 0.91
CA ASN A 80 -13.86 -0.26 1.69
C ASN A 80 -13.90 1.01 2.56
N CYS A 81 -13.53 2.16 1.99
CA CYS A 81 -13.50 3.45 2.67
C CYS A 81 -14.61 4.37 2.17
N ASP A 82 -15.76 4.34 2.83
CA ASP A 82 -16.93 5.16 2.44
C ASP A 82 -16.73 6.65 2.75
N LYS A 83 -15.88 6.96 3.73
CA LYS A 83 -15.60 8.34 4.21
C LYS A 83 -14.11 8.60 4.31
N CYS A 84 -13.41 8.47 3.20
CA CYS A 84 -12.00 8.80 3.12
C CYS A 84 -11.77 10.31 3.12
N HIS A 85 -10.84 10.77 3.96
CA HIS A 85 -10.49 12.18 4.06
C HIS A 85 -9.01 12.37 3.74
N LEU A 86 -8.67 13.49 3.10
CA LEU A 86 -7.27 13.88 2.91
C LEU A 86 -6.62 14.15 4.27
N ILE A 87 -5.61 13.36 4.60
CA ILE A 87 -4.87 13.47 5.86
C ILE A 87 -3.58 14.26 5.67
N LYS A 88 -2.87 14.03 4.56
CA LYS A 88 -1.61 14.70 4.25
C LYS A 88 -1.50 14.94 2.76
N SER A 89 -0.94 16.09 2.39
CA SER A 89 -0.49 16.38 1.02
C SER A 89 0.95 16.90 1.07
N LYS A 90 1.82 16.35 0.22
CA LYS A 90 3.23 16.74 0.13
C LYS A 90 3.73 16.75 -1.31
N LYS A 91 4.72 17.59 -1.59
CA LYS A 91 5.52 17.54 -2.82
C LYS A 91 6.87 16.91 -2.51
N LEU A 92 7.25 15.89 -3.25
CA LEU A 92 8.43 15.05 -2.98
C LEU A 92 9.05 14.57 -4.29
N MET A 93 10.39 14.50 -4.33
CA MET A 93 11.10 13.88 -5.45
C MET A 93 10.97 12.35 -5.46
N ASP A 94 10.97 11.71 -4.29
CA ASP A 94 10.72 10.28 -4.12
C ASP A 94 9.40 10.06 -3.35
N PRO A 95 8.26 9.89 -4.06
CA PRO A 95 6.98 9.67 -3.42
C PRO A 95 6.90 8.28 -2.75
N MET A 96 7.67 7.31 -3.23
CA MET A 96 7.59 5.92 -2.76
C MET A 96 8.17 5.77 -1.35
N ALA A 97 9.27 6.47 -1.05
CA ALA A 97 9.79 6.52 0.33
C ALA A 97 8.75 7.05 1.33
N PHE A 98 7.92 8.01 0.93
CA PHE A 98 6.85 8.52 1.77
C PHE A 98 5.70 7.54 1.94
N VAL A 99 5.31 6.83 0.88
CA VAL A 99 4.28 5.77 0.92
C VAL A 99 4.69 4.72 1.95
N LEU A 100 5.86 4.08 1.79
CA LEU A 100 6.31 3.01 2.67
C LEU A 100 6.36 3.44 4.15
N LYS A 101 6.80 4.67 4.41
CA LYS A 101 6.91 5.19 5.79
C LYS A 101 5.56 5.47 6.46
N ASN A 102 4.51 5.77 5.69
CA ASN A 102 3.23 6.25 6.23
C ASN A 102 2.05 5.29 6.03
N ILE A 103 2.23 4.25 5.21
CA ILE A 103 1.18 3.31 4.83
C ILE A 103 0.62 2.57 6.05
N LYS A 104 -0.71 2.50 6.08
CA LYS A 104 -1.51 1.68 6.98
C LYS A 104 -2.62 1.00 6.20
N GLN A 105 -3.22 -0.02 6.80
CA GLN A 105 -4.39 -0.68 6.24
C GLN A 105 -5.50 0.32 5.94
N LYS A 106 -6.10 0.14 4.77
CA LYS A 106 -7.14 1.00 4.17
C LYS A 106 -6.70 2.41 3.74
N ASP A 107 -5.40 2.67 3.69
CA ASP A 107 -4.90 3.91 3.09
C ASP A 107 -5.06 3.92 1.58
N VAL A 108 -5.29 5.11 1.04
CA VAL A 108 -5.16 5.38 -0.40
C VAL A 108 -4.19 6.53 -0.61
N PHE A 109 -3.17 6.30 -1.42
CA PHE A 109 -2.25 7.34 -1.88
C PHE A 109 -2.56 7.70 -3.32
N LEU A 110 -2.83 8.98 -3.60
CA LEU A 110 -2.86 9.54 -4.94
C LEU A 110 -1.52 10.23 -5.21
N ILE A 111 -0.85 9.84 -6.29
CA ILE A 111 0.44 10.38 -6.70
C ILE A 111 0.34 10.84 -8.15
N TYR A 112 0.83 12.05 -8.43
CA TYR A 112 0.97 12.55 -9.80
C TYR A 112 2.12 13.54 -9.91
N LYS A 113 2.70 13.61 -11.10
CA LYS A 113 3.82 14.50 -11.38
C LYS A 113 3.34 15.95 -11.51
N GLU A 114 4.04 16.86 -10.83
CA GLU A 114 3.92 18.31 -10.96
C GLU A 114 5.30 18.92 -11.22
N LYS A 115 5.57 19.23 -12.49
CA LYS A 115 6.90 19.71 -12.95
C LYS A 115 7.99 18.68 -12.63
N GLU A 116 8.94 19.00 -11.77
CA GLU A 116 10.06 18.12 -11.37
C GLU A 116 9.75 17.25 -10.15
N ASP A 117 8.68 17.56 -9.41
CA ASP A 117 8.29 16.85 -8.18
C ASP A 117 7.04 15.99 -8.39
N TYR A 118 6.76 15.13 -7.42
CA TYR A 118 5.47 14.43 -7.30
C TYR A 118 4.64 15.05 -6.19
N LYS A 119 3.39 15.35 -6.49
CA LYS A 119 2.40 15.60 -5.46
C LYS A 119 1.84 14.27 -4.98
N VAL A 120 1.88 14.06 -3.67
CA VAL A 120 1.39 12.87 -2.98
C VAL A 120 0.32 13.28 -1.99
N GLU A 121 -0.84 12.66 -2.10
CA GLU A 121 -1.99 12.86 -1.23
C GLU A 121 -2.34 11.54 -0.54
N LEU A 122 -2.38 11.54 0.80
CA LEU A 122 -2.77 10.40 1.61
C LEU A 122 -4.20 10.60 2.10
N TYR A 123 -5.06 9.63 1.76
CA TYR A 123 -6.44 9.54 2.21
C TYR A 123 -6.61 8.37 3.19
N ARG A 124 -7.41 8.59 4.23
CA ARG A 124 -7.74 7.59 5.25
C ARG A 124 -9.14 7.82 5.80
N GLU A 125 -9.80 6.75 6.22
CA GLU A 125 -11.00 6.80 7.06
C GLU A 125 -10.66 7.38 8.44
N LYS A 126 -11.47 8.31 8.95
CA LYS A 126 -11.24 8.93 10.26
C LYS A 126 -11.67 8.05 11.42
#